data_AF-A0A1H5HYT4-F1
#
_entry.id   AF-A0A1H5HYT4-F1
#
_cell.length_a   1.000
_cell.length_b   1.000
_cell.length_c   1.000
_cell.angle_alpha   90.00
_cell.angle_beta   90.00
_cell.angle_gamma   90.00
#
_symmetry.space_group_name_H-M   'P 1'
#
loop_
_entity.id
_entity.type
_entity.pdbx_description
1 polymer ?
#
loop_
_entity_poly.entity_id
_entity_poly.type
_entity_poly.pdbx_seq_one_letter_code
_entity_poly.pdbx_strand_id
1 'polypeptide(L)'
;MNVVQLTTGDVVAAMFSLDFVDGGFRREAVERIHRGAIDEWVSALTGSGLFSNRAVADVVRAWRADPRLLLDSLLVEADRATLERYHAAWRELDAQLSCGVAA
;
A
#
# COMPACT_ATOMS: atom_id res chain seq x y z
N MET A 1 0.29 -19.04 -23.97
CA MET A 1 0.82 -17.99 -23.08
C MET A 1 -0.35 -17.26 -22.47
N ASN A 2 -0.56 -17.38 -21.15
CA ASN A 2 -1.48 -16.49 -20.44
C ASN A 2 -0.84 -15.10 -20.38
N VAL A 3 -1.47 -14.12 -21.03
CA VAL A 3 -1.14 -12.72 -20.82
C VAL A 3 -1.60 -12.39 -19.39
N VAL A 4 -0.65 -12.31 -18.46
CA VAL A 4 -0.93 -11.76 -17.13
C VAL A 4 -1.32 -10.31 -17.35
N GLN A 5 -2.61 -10.01 -17.19
CA GLN A 5 -3.10 -8.63 -17.11
C GLN A 5 -2.60 -8.06 -15.79
N LEU A 6 -1.36 -7.57 -15.77
CA LEU A 6 -0.83 -6.85 -14.62
C LEU A 6 -1.67 -5.59 -14.45
N THR A 7 -2.40 -5.52 -13.33
CA THR A 7 -3.09 -4.29 -12.98
C THR A 7 -2.04 -3.24 -12.61
N THR A 8 -2.42 -1.96 -12.68
CA THR A 8 -1.51 -0.88 -12.27
C THR A 8 -1.05 -1.05 -10.82
N GLY A 9 -1.90 -1.63 -9.95
CA GLY A 9 -1.54 -2.02 -8.58
C GLY A 9 -0.46 -3.09 -8.52
N ASP A 10 -0.51 -4.12 -9.38
CA ASP A 10 0.49 -5.20 -9.40
C ASP A 10 1.89 -4.70 -9.82
N VAL A 11 1.95 -3.73 -10.73
CA VAL A 11 3.23 -3.15 -11.17
C VAL A 11 3.80 -2.19 -10.12
N VAL A 12 2.93 -1.45 -9.40
CA VAL A 12 3.36 -0.68 -8.22
C VAL A 12 3.93 -1.62 -7.16
N ALA A 13 3.22 -2.72 -6.90
CA ALA A 13 3.62 -3.72 -5.92
C ALA A 13 5.01 -4.27 -6.23
N ALA A 14 5.27 -4.67 -7.47
CA ALA A 14 6.58 -5.13 -7.91
C ALA A 14 7.71 -4.07 -7.75
N MET A 15 7.38 -2.77 -7.87
CA MET A 15 8.35 -1.69 -7.76
C MET A 15 8.75 -1.39 -6.31
N PHE A 16 7.83 -1.52 -5.34
CA PHE A 16 8.07 -1.12 -3.95
C PHE A 16 8.18 -2.29 -2.97
N SER A 17 7.65 -3.47 -3.31
CA SER A 17 7.53 -4.59 -2.36
C SER A 17 8.88 -5.10 -1.88
N LEU A 18 9.92 -5.11 -2.72
CA LEU A 18 11.23 -5.61 -2.32
C LEU A 18 11.88 -4.71 -1.26
N ASP A 19 11.99 -3.41 -1.53
CA ASP A 19 12.54 -2.43 -0.58
C ASP A 19 11.69 -2.30 0.68
N PHE A 20 10.37 -2.49 0.57
CA PHE A 20 9.46 -2.38 1.69
C PHE A 20 9.53 -3.59 2.64
N VAL A 21 9.69 -4.79 2.09
CA VAL A 21 9.78 -6.04 2.85
C VAL A 21 11.19 -6.27 3.40
N ASP A 22 12.23 -6.00 2.61
CA ASP A 22 13.64 -6.18 3.02
C ASP A 22 14.05 -5.20 4.13
N GLY A 23 13.42 -4.02 4.16
CA GLY A 23 13.55 -3.06 5.26
C GLY A 23 12.93 -3.51 6.60
N GLY A 24 12.28 -4.68 6.64
CA GLY A 24 11.64 -5.23 7.82
C GLY A 24 10.29 -4.58 8.17
N PHE A 25 9.69 -5.01 9.28
CA PHE A 25 8.40 -4.49 9.74
C PHE A 25 8.53 -3.05 10.27
N ARG A 26 7.85 -2.10 9.62
CA ARG A 26 7.85 -0.67 9.96
C ARG A 26 6.46 -0.20 10.36
N ARG A 27 6.14 -0.24 11.65
CA ARG A 27 4.84 0.20 12.20
C ARG A 27 4.47 1.63 11.78
N GLU A 28 5.44 2.53 11.79
CA GLU A 28 5.26 3.93 11.38
C GLU A 28 4.78 4.08 9.94
N ALA A 29 5.22 3.19 9.03
CA ALA A 29 4.74 3.20 7.65
C ALA A 29 3.25 2.80 7.58
N VAL A 30 2.85 1.78 8.35
CA VAL A 30 1.45 1.35 8.46
C VAL A 30 0.56 2.48 8.96
N GLU A 31 1.00 3.18 10.01
CA GLU A 31 0.27 4.31 10.57
C GLU A 31 0.13 5.48 9.58
N ARG A 32 1.18 5.79 8.81
CA ARG A 32 1.12 6.84 7.79
C ARG A 32 0.12 6.48 6.69
N ILE A 33 0.19 5.25 6.18
CA ILE A 33 -0.75 4.74 5.17
C ILE A 33 -2.17 4.76 5.71
N HIS A 34 -2.38 4.30 6.95
CA HIS A 34 -3.70 4.26 7.59
C HIS A 34 -4.34 5.65 7.71
N ARG A 35 -3.53 6.69 7.96
CA ARG A 35 -3.98 8.11 7.96
C ARG A 35 -4.13 8.72 6.56
N GLY A 36 -3.89 7.94 5.49
CA GLY A 36 -3.97 8.41 4.11
C GLY A 36 -2.78 9.27 3.65
N ALA A 37 -1.70 9.33 4.43
CA ALA A 37 -0.47 9.95 3.97
C ALA A 37 0.17 9.03 2.93
N ILE A 38 -0.16 9.22 1.65
CA ILE A 38 0.28 8.35 0.54
C ILE A 38 1.24 9.04 -0.44
N ASP A 39 1.56 10.32 -0.23
CA ASP A 39 2.23 11.17 -1.21
C ASP A 39 3.65 10.71 -1.59
N GLU A 40 4.36 10.03 -0.69
CA GLU A 40 5.68 9.47 -1.01
C GLU A 40 5.59 8.38 -2.10
N TRP A 41 4.58 7.51 -2.00
CA TRP A 41 4.33 6.45 -2.97
C TRP A 41 3.81 7.02 -4.29
N VAL A 42 2.97 8.07 -4.23
CA VAL A 42 2.49 8.78 -5.43
C VAL A 42 3.64 9.48 -6.17
N SER A 43 4.55 10.11 -5.43
CA SER A 43 5.71 10.80 -5.99
C SER A 43 6.66 9.81 -6.66
N ALA A 44 6.92 8.67 -6.01
CA ALA A 44 7.76 7.63 -6.58
C ALA A 44 7.10 6.97 -7.82
N LEU A 45 5.77 6.75 -7.78
CA LEU A 45 5.02 6.23 -8.93
C LEU A 45 5.07 7.17 -10.14
N THR A 46 4.88 8.46 -9.90
CA THR A 46 4.94 9.50 -10.95
C THR A 46 6.38 9.64 -11.49
N GLY A 47 7.38 9.59 -10.60
CA GLY A 47 8.79 9.70 -10.95
C GLY A 47 9.34 8.48 -11.71
N SER A 48 8.67 7.33 -11.66
CA SER A 48 9.09 6.12 -12.37
C SER A 48 9.06 6.26 -13.90
N GLY A 49 8.17 7.11 -14.43
CA GLY A 49 7.90 7.22 -15.87
C GLY A 49 7.26 5.98 -16.50
N LEU A 50 6.93 4.95 -15.72
CA LEU A 50 6.41 3.66 -16.21
C LEU A 50 4.91 3.70 -16.53
N PHE A 51 4.20 4.71 -16.01
CA PHE A 51 2.75 4.81 -16.10
C PHE A 51 2.32 6.11 -16.74
N SER A 52 1.22 6.05 -17.51
CA SER A 52 0.56 7.26 -17.99
C SER A 52 -0.02 8.06 -16.82
N ASN A 53 -0.10 9.38 -16.96
CA ASN A 53 -0.73 10.26 -15.97
C ASN A 53 -2.15 9.82 -15.58
N ARG A 54 -2.91 9.25 -16.53
CA ARG A 54 -4.25 8.72 -16.29
C ARG A 54 -4.22 7.50 -15.37
N ALA A 55 -3.34 6.54 -15.66
CA ALA A 55 -3.19 5.35 -14.82
C ALA A 55 -2.72 5.70 -13.39
N VAL A 56 -1.79 6.66 -13.27
CA VAL A 56 -1.38 7.19 -11.96
C VAL A 56 -2.57 7.81 -11.24
N ALA A 57 -3.35 8.67 -11.90
CA ALA A 57 -4.50 9.31 -11.29
C ALA A 57 -5.57 8.30 -10.81
N ASP A 58 -5.80 7.22 -11.55
CA ASP A 58 -6.76 6.18 -11.20
C ASP A 58 -6.29 5.40 -9.95
N VAL A 59 -5.00 5.05 -9.87
CA VAL A 59 -4.42 4.39 -8.68
C VAL A 59 -4.46 5.31 -7.45
N VAL A 60 -4.09 6.58 -7.62
CA VAL A 60 -4.13 7.57 -6.53
C VAL A 60 -5.56 7.72 -5.98
N ARG A 61 -6.56 7.74 -6.87
CA ARG A 61 -7.97 7.77 -6.45
C ARG A 61 -8.35 6.52 -5.65
N ALA A 62 -7.94 5.34 -6.11
CA ALA A 62 -8.20 4.09 -5.40
C ALA A 62 -7.57 4.08 -4.00
N TRP A 63 -6.30 4.48 -3.87
CA TRP A 63 -5.62 4.54 -2.56
C TRP A 63 -6.19 5.59 -1.62
N ARG A 64 -6.69 6.71 -2.14
CA ARG A 64 -7.36 7.71 -1.28
C ARG A 64 -8.73 7.24 -0.81
N ALA A 65 -9.44 6.46 -1.63
CA ALA A 65 -10.71 5.87 -1.27
C ALA A 65 -10.55 4.71 -0.27
N ASP A 66 -9.50 3.90 -0.46
CA ASP A 66 -9.14 2.79 0.41
C ASP A 66 -7.62 2.67 0.53
N PRO A 67 -7.02 3.26 1.58
CA PRO A 67 -5.57 3.18 1.82
C PRO A 67 -5.06 1.76 2.08
N ARG A 68 -5.96 0.81 2.39
CA ARG A 68 -5.59 -0.60 2.55
C ARG A 68 -5.10 -1.21 1.23
N LEU A 69 -5.62 -0.75 0.09
CA LEU A 69 -5.16 -1.18 -1.22
C LEU A 69 -3.67 -0.86 -1.45
N LEU A 70 -3.18 0.26 -0.92
CA LEU A 70 -1.75 0.57 -0.96
C LEU A 70 -0.96 -0.40 -0.09
N LEU A 71 -1.41 -0.65 1.14
CA LEU A 71 -0.75 -1.61 2.03
C LEU A 71 -0.66 -3.00 1.40
N ASP A 72 -1.78 -3.51 0.87
CA ASP A 72 -1.84 -4.84 0.24
C ASP A 72 -0.90 -4.91 -0.97
N SER A 73 -0.79 -3.81 -1.75
CA SER A 73 0.17 -3.71 -2.86
C SER A 73 1.63 -3.76 -2.37
N LEU A 74 1.96 -3.10 -1.27
CA LEU A 74 3.34 -3.11 -0.73
C LEU A 74 3.77 -4.47 -0.17
N LEU A 75 2.82 -5.37 0.05
CA LEU A 75 3.06 -6.67 0.67
C LEU A 75 2.86 -7.85 -0.29
N VAL A 76 2.71 -7.61 -1.59
CA VAL A 76 2.37 -8.69 -2.54
C VAL A 76 3.43 -9.81 -2.55
N GLU A 77 4.71 -9.46 -2.38
CA GLU A 77 5.84 -10.41 -2.33
C GLU A 77 6.27 -10.72 -0.88
N ALA A 78 5.55 -10.20 0.12
CA ALA A 78 5.91 -10.42 1.51
C ALA A 78 5.67 -11.88 1.93
N ASP A 79 6.57 -12.43 2.74
CA ASP A 79 6.34 -13.74 3.35
C ASP A 79 5.12 -13.68 4.30
N ARG A 80 4.53 -14.84 4.57
CA ARG A 80 3.34 -14.96 5.40
C ARG A 80 3.51 -14.35 6.80
N ALA A 81 4.68 -14.48 7.42
CA ALA A 81 4.89 -13.91 8.75
C ALA A 81 4.93 -12.38 8.69
N THR A 82 5.51 -11.81 7.63
CA THR A 82 5.49 -10.37 7.40
C THR A 82 4.06 -9.87 7.12
N LEU A 83 3.30 -10.54 6.26
CA LEU A 83 1.89 -10.23 6.00
C LEU A 83 1.05 -10.18 7.27
N GLU A 84 1.14 -11.20 8.12
CA GLU A 84 0.38 -11.28 9.36
C GLU A 84 0.71 -10.14 10.33
N ARG A 85 1.99 -9.74 10.44
CA ARG A 85 2.38 -8.61 11.29
C ARG A 85 1.79 -7.29 10.81
N TYR A 86 1.87 -7.02 9.51
CA TYR A 86 1.32 -5.80 8.92
C TYR A 86 -0.21 -5.75 9.05
N HIS A 87 -0.90 -6.87 8.81
CA HIS A 87 -2.34 -6.96 9.00
C HIS A 87 -2.78 -6.86 10.46
N ALA A 88 -2.02 -7.42 11.40
CA ALA A 88 -2.30 -7.26 12.83
C ALA A 88 -2.19 -5.79 13.26
N ALA A 89 -1.13 -5.10 12.85
CA ALA A 89 -0.95 -3.68 13.13
C ALA A 89 -2.08 -2.82 12.52
N TRP A 90 -2.51 -3.12 11.30
CA TRP A 90 -3.64 -2.43 10.69
C TRP A 90 -4.94 -2.61 11.49
N ARG A 91 -5.25 -3.84 11.91
CA ARG A 91 -6.45 -4.14 12.72
C ARG A 91 -6.44 -3.41 14.07
N GLU A 92 -5.27 -3.28 14.69
CA GLU A 92 -5.12 -2.48 15.92
C GLU A 92 -5.49 -1.01 15.68
N LEU A 93 -5.09 -0.43 14.54
CA LEU A 93 -5.42 0.95 14.19
C LEU A 93 -6.92 1.12 13.85
N ASP A 94 -7.52 0.18 13.12
CA ASP A 94 -8.96 0.17 12.85
C ASP A 94 -9.79 0.10 14.14
N ALA A 95 -9.36 -0.73 15.10
CA ALA A 95 -10.01 -0.83 16.40
C ALA A 95 -9.90 0.46 17.22
N GLN A 96 -8.75 1.13 17.18
CA GLN A 96 -8.55 2.43 17.83
C GLN A 96 -9.44 3.52 17.23
N LEU A 97 -9.57 3.56 15.90
CA LEU A 97 -10.41 4.54 15.21
C LEU A 97 -11.90 4.29 15.49
N SER A 98 -12.30 3.02 15.53
CA SER A 98 -13.68 2.61 15.87
C SER A 98 -14.05 2.87 17.33
N CYS A 99 -13.10 2.74 18.26
CA CYS A 99 -13.30 3.06 19.67
C CYS A 99 -13.30 4.58 19.92
N GLY A 100 -12.44 5.34 19.22
CA GLY A 100 -12.33 6.79 19.35
C GLY A 100 -13.52 7.57 18.77
N VAL A 101 -14.27 7.00 17.82
CA VAL A 101 -15.53 7.57 17.31
C VAL A 101 -16.70 7.37 18.30
N ALA A 102 -16.56 6.47 19.28
CA ALA A 102 -17.60 6.15 20.26
C ALA A 102 -17.45 6.90 21.61
N ALA A 103 -16.57 7.91 21.70
CA ALA A 103 -16.33 8.74 22.88
C ALA A 103 -16.71 10.20 22.62
#